data_AF-A0A7Y2HG58-F1
#
_entry.id   AF-A0A7Y2HG58-F1
#
_cell.length_a   1.000
_cell.length_b   1.000
_cell.length_c   1.000
_cell.angle_alpha   90.00
_cell.angle_beta   90.00
_cell.angle_gamma   90.00
#
_symmetry.space_group_name_H-M   'P 1'
#
loop_
_entity.id
_entity.type
_entity.pdbx_description
1 polymer ?
#
loop_
_entity_poly.entity_id
_entity_poly.type
_entity_poly.pdbx_seq_one_letter_code
_entity_poly.pdbx_strand_id
1 'polypeptide(L)'
;MKYIIGILFIFLCFTTDCQDYYGKVHPDAPGAASDWQPLIGTCTCNSVQRNPDGTWQDTTELSWEWKYIMEGKAVQDITIKGDGNHTTSIRQYHPDSSQWYVTFFSANGIATSPPTWAGGKVENDIILYKDQKAPNGMEGFYKITFSNISDNGFDWLGEWINPDESIRYPTWKIFCRKEGQ
;
A
#
# COMPACT_ATOMS: atom_id res chain seq x y z
N MET A 1 7.89 51.56 34.82
CA MET A 1 7.24 50.28 35.20
C MET A 1 6.44 49.81 33.99
N LYS A 2 6.96 48.82 33.25
CA LYS A 2 6.38 48.30 31.99
C LYS A 2 5.45 47.13 32.34
N TYR A 3 4.18 47.19 31.94
CA TYR A 3 3.32 46.01 31.90
C TYR A 3 3.34 45.46 30.47
N ILE A 4 3.86 44.25 30.31
CA ILE A 4 3.75 43.46 29.08
C ILE A 4 2.54 42.54 29.29
N ILE A 5 1.48 42.75 28.50
CA ILE A 5 0.35 41.84 28.41
C ILE A 5 0.78 40.70 27.48
N GLY A 6 1.09 39.54 28.04
CA GLY A 6 1.30 38.31 27.28
C GLY A 6 -0.06 37.68 26.96
N ILE A 7 -0.48 37.76 25.69
CA ILE A 7 -1.63 36.98 25.21
C ILE A 7 -1.13 35.54 25.03
N LEU A 8 -1.56 34.66 25.94
CA LEU A 8 -1.40 33.22 25.81
C LEU A 8 -2.49 32.74 24.83
N PHE A 9 -2.12 32.41 23.60
CA PHE A 9 -2.99 31.68 22.68
C PHE A 9 -3.13 30.24 23.20
N ILE A 10 -4.15 29.99 24.02
CA ILE A 10 -4.60 28.63 24.30
C ILE A 10 -5.48 28.22 23.12
N PHE A 11 -4.98 27.32 22.28
CA PHE A 11 -5.80 26.64 21.29
C PHE A 11 -6.66 25.61 22.05
N LEU A 12 -7.85 26.03 22.48
CA LEU A 12 -8.82 25.14 23.09
C LEU A 12 -9.45 24.27 21.99
N CYS A 13 -9.06 23.00 21.93
CA CYS A 13 -9.76 21.99 21.16
C CYS A 13 -11.00 21.55 21.97
N PHE A 14 -12.17 22.08 21.60
CA PHE A 14 -13.45 21.78 22.26
C PHE A 14 -14.26 20.75 21.46
N THR A 15 -13.78 19.51 21.37
CA THR A 15 -14.60 18.29 21.21
C THR A 15 -13.79 17.10 21.70
N THR A 16 -14.44 16.11 22.29
CA THR A 16 -13.83 14.87 22.83
C THR A 16 -13.22 13.92 21.78
N ASP A 17 -12.94 14.37 20.55
CA ASP A 17 -12.62 13.51 19.40
C ASP A 17 -11.37 13.89 18.60
N CYS A 18 -10.45 14.67 19.19
CA CYS A 18 -9.13 14.87 18.58
C CYS A 18 -8.12 13.83 19.10
N GLN A 19 -8.49 12.54 19.08
CA GLN A 19 -7.52 11.47 19.26
C GLN A 19 -6.79 11.31 17.93
N ASP A 20 -5.57 11.82 17.84
CA ASP A 20 -4.77 11.71 16.63
C ASP A 20 -4.36 10.25 16.41
N TYR A 21 -5.04 9.56 15.49
CA TYR A 21 -4.70 8.21 15.05
C TYR A 21 -3.60 8.21 13.97
N TYR A 22 -2.86 9.30 13.79
CA TYR A 22 -1.73 9.30 12.86
C TYR A 22 -0.75 8.18 13.22
N GLY A 23 -0.66 7.18 12.34
CA GLY A 23 0.19 6.01 12.52
C GLY A 23 -0.35 4.90 13.43
N LYS A 24 -1.62 4.94 13.86
CA LYS A 24 -2.24 3.87 14.68
C LYS A 24 -3.57 3.37 14.10
N VAL A 25 -3.84 2.09 14.31
CA VAL A 25 -5.15 1.48 14.05
C VAL A 25 -6.18 2.07 15.02
N HIS A 26 -7.38 2.38 14.51
CA HIS A 26 -8.49 2.79 15.36
C HIS A 26 -8.98 1.63 16.25
N PRO A 27 -9.34 1.84 17.53
CA PRO A 27 -9.90 0.79 18.39
C PRO A 27 -11.10 0.06 17.78
N ASP A 28 -11.97 0.81 17.11
CA ASP A 28 -13.17 0.28 16.42
C ASP A 28 -12.91 -0.20 14.97
N ALA A 29 -11.67 -0.15 14.48
CA ALA A 29 -11.38 -0.70 13.16
C ALA A 29 -11.54 -2.23 13.18
N PRO A 30 -11.93 -2.86 12.05
CA PRO A 30 -11.88 -4.30 11.91
C PRO A 30 -10.48 -4.83 12.26
N GLY A 31 -10.38 -5.98 12.92
CA GLY A 31 -9.08 -6.55 13.32
C GLY A 31 -8.09 -6.69 12.16
N ALA A 32 -8.60 -6.93 10.95
CA ALA A 32 -7.82 -6.96 9.71
C ALA A 32 -7.03 -5.67 9.45
N ALA A 33 -7.46 -4.50 9.95
CA ALA A 33 -6.70 -3.24 9.83
C ALA A 33 -5.26 -3.32 10.37
N SER A 34 -5.00 -4.27 11.28
CA SER A 34 -3.64 -4.58 11.78
C SER A 34 -2.78 -5.38 10.79
N ASP A 35 -3.33 -5.95 9.71
CA ASP A 35 -2.59 -6.70 8.69
C ASP A 35 -1.45 -5.88 8.08
N TRP A 36 -1.67 -4.57 7.93
CA TRP A 36 -0.70 -3.63 7.35
C TRP A 36 0.17 -2.94 8.40
N GLN A 37 -0.04 -3.19 9.69
CA GLN A 37 0.68 -2.52 10.77
C GLN A 37 2.22 -2.61 10.63
N PRO A 38 2.81 -3.77 10.27
CA PRO A 38 4.26 -3.86 10.09
C PRO A 38 4.78 -2.99 8.94
N LEU A 39 3.94 -2.59 7.98
CA LEU A 39 4.34 -1.79 6.83
C LEU A 39 4.31 -0.29 7.11
N ILE A 40 3.56 0.16 8.13
CA ILE A 40 3.42 1.58 8.49
C ILE A 40 4.78 2.23 8.72
N GLY A 41 4.93 3.46 8.20
CA GLY A 41 6.20 4.19 8.14
C GLY A 41 6.75 4.22 6.72
N THR A 42 8.06 4.42 6.60
CA THR A 42 8.74 4.59 5.31
C THR A 42 9.77 3.49 5.08
N CYS A 43 9.79 2.96 3.86
CA CYS A 43 10.80 2.01 3.40
C CYS A 43 11.61 2.60 2.24
N THR A 44 12.88 2.23 2.18
CA THR A 44 13.72 2.37 0.98
C THR A 44 13.65 1.06 0.20
N CYS A 45 13.31 1.16 -1.08
CA CYS A 45 12.94 0.00 -1.90
C CYS A 45 13.69 -0.06 -3.22
N ASN A 46 13.91 -1.29 -3.67
CA ASN A 46 14.48 -1.62 -4.98
C ASN A 46 13.41 -2.27 -5.86
N SER A 47 13.08 -1.64 -6.98
CA SER A 47 12.04 -2.06 -7.91
C SER A 47 12.65 -2.61 -9.21
N VAL A 48 12.21 -3.79 -9.64
CA VAL A 48 12.70 -4.48 -10.83
C VAL A 48 11.52 -4.93 -11.69
N GLN A 49 11.39 -4.37 -12.88
CA GLN A 49 10.32 -4.71 -13.83
C GLN A 49 10.84 -5.66 -14.91
N ARG A 50 9.94 -6.47 -15.46
CA ARG A 50 10.26 -7.40 -16.53
C ARG A 50 10.01 -6.78 -17.90
N ASN A 51 10.94 -6.98 -18.82
CA ASN A 51 10.82 -6.58 -20.21
C ASN A 51 9.86 -7.52 -20.99
N PRO A 52 9.32 -7.07 -22.13
CA PRO A 52 8.52 -7.92 -23.02
C PRO A 52 9.25 -9.16 -23.55
N ASP A 53 10.58 -9.09 -23.68
CA ASP A 53 11.44 -10.22 -24.08
C ASP A 53 11.71 -11.23 -22.94
N GLY A 54 11.18 -10.95 -21.75
CA GLY A 54 11.30 -11.80 -20.57
C GLY A 54 12.54 -11.57 -19.72
N THR A 55 13.46 -10.67 -20.10
CA THR A 55 14.58 -10.23 -19.27
C THR A 55 14.13 -9.27 -18.17
N TRP A 56 14.96 -9.03 -17.15
CA TRP A 56 14.67 -8.05 -16.09
C TRP A 56 15.40 -6.73 -16.39
N GLN A 57 14.72 -5.62 -16.13
CA GLN A 57 15.30 -4.28 -16.22
C GLN A 57 16.28 -4.01 -15.07
N ASP A 58 17.02 -2.91 -15.19
CA ASP A 58 17.83 -2.39 -14.11
C ASP A 58 16.96 -2.02 -12.90
N THR A 59 17.59 -2.06 -11.72
CA THR A 59 16.92 -1.72 -10.47
C THR A 59 16.64 -0.22 -10.41
N THR A 60 15.40 0.12 -10.06
CA THR A 60 14.99 1.50 -9.78
C THR A 60 14.77 1.66 -8.28
N GLU A 61 15.46 2.62 -7.66
CA GLU A 61 15.25 2.98 -6.27
C GLU A 61 13.98 3.81 -6.09
N LEU A 62 13.24 3.55 -5.02
CA LEU A 62 12.06 4.32 -4.61
C LEU A 62 11.90 4.34 -3.10
N SER A 63 11.21 5.38 -2.60
CA SER A 63 10.68 5.40 -1.24
C SER A 63 9.23 4.94 -1.25
N TRP A 64 8.83 4.14 -0.28
CA TRP A 64 7.45 3.68 -0.10
C TRP A 64 6.97 4.03 1.32
N GLU A 65 6.05 4.98 1.41
CA GLU A 65 5.43 5.44 2.65
C GLU A 65 4.08 4.76 2.86
N TRP A 66 3.79 4.37 4.10
CA TRP A 66 2.55 3.72 4.52
C TRP A 66 1.99 4.43 5.75
N LYS A 67 0.69 4.70 5.75
CA LYS A 67 0.00 5.34 6.87
C LYS A 67 -1.44 4.91 6.99
N TYR A 68 -1.96 5.00 8.20
CA TYR A 68 -3.39 4.95 8.43
C TYR A 68 -4.07 6.27 8.05
N ILE A 69 -5.27 6.16 7.48
CA ILE A 69 -6.14 7.27 7.08
C ILE A 69 -7.59 6.97 7.51
N MET A 70 -8.50 7.91 7.29
CA MET A 70 -9.92 7.79 7.66
C MET A 70 -10.07 7.39 9.14
N GLU A 71 -9.43 8.16 10.01
CA GLU A 71 -9.40 7.92 11.47
C GLU A 71 -8.92 6.51 11.82
N GLY A 72 -7.87 5.99 11.19
CA GLY A 72 -7.32 4.67 11.55
C GLY A 72 -8.08 3.47 10.98
N LYS A 73 -9.06 3.68 10.10
CA LYS A 73 -9.93 2.61 9.54
C LYS A 73 -9.55 2.17 8.12
N ALA A 74 -8.68 2.92 7.45
CA ALA A 74 -8.16 2.60 6.13
C ALA A 74 -6.65 2.83 6.07
N VAL A 75 -5.99 2.29 5.04
CA VAL A 75 -4.54 2.44 4.83
C VAL A 75 -4.28 3.14 3.51
N GLN A 76 -3.36 4.08 3.51
CA GLN A 76 -2.79 4.66 2.31
C GLN A 76 -1.32 4.28 2.21
N ASP A 77 -0.88 3.93 1.00
CA ASP A 77 0.53 3.85 0.67
C ASP A 77 0.88 4.76 -0.52
N ILE A 78 2.10 5.29 -0.54
CA ILE A 78 2.61 6.20 -1.57
C ILE A 78 3.99 5.73 -2.00
N THR A 79 4.21 5.56 -3.30
CA THR A 79 5.56 5.35 -3.85
C THR A 79 6.09 6.65 -4.46
N ILE A 80 7.30 7.03 -4.09
CA ILE A 80 8.03 8.18 -4.60
C ILE A 80 9.28 7.65 -5.31
N LYS A 81 9.22 7.65 -6.64
CA LYS A 81 10.33 7.27 -7.51
C LYS A 81 11.13 8.51 -7.93
N GLY A 82 12.44 8.37 -8.08
CA GLY A 82 13.32 9.45 -8.53
C GLY A 82 13.03 9.96 -9.96
N ASP A 83 12.31 9.18 -10.75
CA ASP A 83 11.87 9.52 -12.11
C ASP A 83 10.57 10.37 -12.17
N GLY A 84 9.98 10.70 -11.01
CA GLY A 84 8.72 11.46 -10.92
C GLY A 84 7.44 10.63 -11.12
N ASN A 85 7.54 9.31 -11.35
CA ASN A 85 6.38 8.42 -11.50
C ASN A 85 5.79 8.02 -10.14
N HIS A 86 5.21 8.97 -9.43
CA HIS A 86 4.61 8.74 -8.11
C HIS A 86 3.28 7.99 -8.21
N THR A 87 3.03 7.10 -7.27
CA THR A 87 1.78 6.32 -7.19
C THR A 87 1.25 6.29 -5.77
N THR A 88 -0.03 6.01 -5.59
CA THR A 88 -0.62 5.76 -4.28
C THR A 88 -1.70 4.69 -4.36
N SER A 89 -1.91 3.94 -3.29
CA SER A 89 -3.08 3.07 -3.15
C SER A 89 -3.86 3.43 -1.90
N ILE A 90 -5.18 3.30 -1.97
CA ILE A 90 -6.09 3.38 -0.81
C ILE A 90 -6.65 1.98 -0.57
N ARG A 91 -6.57 1.52 0.67
CA ARG A 91 -6.95 0.17 1.11
C ARG A 91 -8.07 0.27 2.12
N GLN A 92 -9.20 -0.37 1.83
CA GLN A 92 -10.36 -0.44 2.72
C GLN A 92 -10.73 -1.90 2.94
N TYR A 93 -11.00 -2.26 4.20
CA TYR A 93 -11.45 -3.60 4.53
C TYR A 93 -12.98 -3.65 4.47
N HIS A 94 -13.51 -4.65 3.78
CA HIS A 94 -14.93 -4.93 3.70
C HIS A 94 -15.27 -6.13 4.59
N PRO A 95 -15.95 -5.92 5.75
CA PRO A 95 -16.18 -6.97 6.73
C PRO A 95 -16.95 -8.18 6.19
N ASP A 96 -18.00 -7.94 5.39
CA ASP A 96 -18.89 -9.02 4.94
C ASP A 96 -18.22 -9.99 3.96
N SER A 97 -17.31 -9.49 3.13
CA SER A 97 -16.52 -10.34 2.22
C SER A 97 -15.20 -10.77 2.84
N SER A 98 -14.85 -10.23 4.02
CA SER A 98 -13.56 -10.42 4.68
C SER A 98 -12.37 -10.13 3.75
N GLN A 99 -12.48 -9.07 2.96
CA GLN A 99 -11.50 -8.70 1.94
C GLN A 99 -11.05 -7.25 2.05
N TRP A 100 -9.77 -7.04 1.81
CA TRP A 100 -9.20 -5.76 1.44
C TRP A 100 -9.52 -5.42 0.00
N TYR A 101 -10.04 -4.22 -0.23
CA TYR A 101 -10.14 -3.59 -1.54
C TYR A 101 -9.05 -2.53 -1.65
N VAL A 102 -8.18 -2.66 -2.64
CA VAL A 102 -6.99 -1.83 -2.84
C VAL A 102 -7.10 -1.12 -4.18
N THR A 103 -7.42 0.17 -4.14
CA THR A 103 -7.57 1.00 -5.35
C THR A 103 -6.28 1.76 -5.60
N PHE A 104 -5.71 1.59 -6.79
CA PHE A 104 -4.44 2.19 -7.18
C PHE A 104 -4.63 3.46 -8.01
N PHE A 105 -3.77 4.45 -7.76
CA PHE A 105 -3.72 5.72 -8.46
C PHE A 105 -2.29 6.04 -8.89
N SER A 106 -2.16 6.70 -10.04
CA SER A 106 -0.88 7.14 -10.59
C SER A 106 -0.94 8.64 -10.92
N ALA A 107 0.16 9.34 -10.68
CA ALA A 107 0.29 10.76 -11.06
C ALA A 107 0.29 10.96 -12.58
N ASN A 108 0.83 10.01 -13.35
CA ASN A 108 1.06 10.15 -14.80
C ASN A 108 0.02 9.39 -15.66
N GLY A 109 -0.92 8.69 -15.03
CA GLY A 109 -1.96 7.90 -15.71
C GLY A 109 -3.30 8.03 -14.99
N ILE A 110 -3.95 9.18 -15.14
CA ILE A 110 -5.24 9.47 -14.50
C ILE A 110 -6.32 8.57 -15.12
N ALA A 111 -6.75 7.56 -14.37
CA ALA A 111 -7.84 6.68 -14.76
C ALA A 111 -9.17 7.18 -14.18
N THR A 112 -10.22 7.23 -15.00
CA THR A 112 -11.59 7.49 -14.55
C THR A 112 -12.20 6.29 -13.82
N SER A 113 -11.65 5.10 -14.05
CA SER A 113 -11.93 3.87 -13.30
C SER A 113 -10.59 3.26 -12.87
N PRO A 114 -10.09 3.62 -11.69
CA PRO A 114 -8.80 3.16 -11.22
C PRO A 114 -8.83 1.64 -10.93
N PRO A 115 -7.76 0.90 -11.24
CA PRO A 115 -7.73 -0.53 -11.00
C PRO A 115 -7.82 -0.83 -9.51
N THR A 116 -8.61 -1.84 -9.16
CA THR A 116 -8.86 -2.25 -7.78
C THR A 116 -8.57 -3.74 -7.64
N TRP A 117 -7.81 -4.10 -6.61
CA TRP A 117 -7.56 -5.49 -6.23
C TRP A 117 -8.40 -5.86 -5.01
N ALA A 118 -8.80 -7.13 -4.91
CA ALA A 118 -9.48 -7.69 -3.76
C ALA A 118 -8.73 -8.91 -3.20
N GLY A 119 -8.69 -9.08 -1.89
CA GLY A 119 -8.07 -10.25 -1.26
C GLY A 119 -7.80 -10.03 0.22
N GLY A 120 -6.76 -10.64 0.77
CA GLY A 120 -6.49 -10.52 2.20
C GLY A 120 -5.29 -11.31 2.65
N LYS A 121 -5.12 -11.39 3.98
CA LYS A 121 -4.04 -12.14 4.60
C LYS A 121 -4.28 -13.63 4.46
N VAL A 122 -3.26 -14.35 3.99
CA VAL A 122 -3.21 -15.81 3.91
C VAL A 122 -1.91 -16.23 4.58
N GLU A 123 -2.03 -16.89 5.74
CA GLU A 123 -0.90 -17.19 6.61
C GLU A 123 -0.12 -15.91 6.99
N ASN A 124 1.11 -15.76 6.50
CA ASN A 124 1.98 -14.60 6.76
C ASN A 124 2.02 -13.60 5.60
N ASP A 125 1.41 -13.93 4.47
CA ASP A 125 1.42 -13.12 3.26
C ASP A 125 0.10 -12.38 3.08
N ILE A 126 0.11 -11.29 2.31
CA ILE A 126 -1.13 -10.64 1.85
C ILE A 126 -1.24 -10.85 0.35
N ILE A 127 -2.31 -11.51 -0.08
CA ILE A 127 -2.55 -11.89 -1.47
C ILE A 127 -3.78 -11.16 -1.99
N LEU A 128 -3.62 -10.47 -3.11
CA LEU A 128 -4.65 -9.65 -3.74
C LEU A 128 -4.77 -9.99 -5.22
N TYR A 129 -6.00 -10.03 -5.72
CA TYR A 129 -6.32 -10.40 -7.10
C TYR A 129 -7.09 -9.28 -7.79
N LYS A 130 -6.82 -9.10 -9.08
CA LYS A 130 -7.62 -8.28 -9.99
C LYS A 130 -7.75 -9.01 -11.30
N ASP A 131 -8.96 -9.10 -11.85
CA ASP A 131 -9.18 -9.68 -13.17
C ASP A 131 -8.29 -8.99 -14.22
N GLN A 132 -7.60 -9.80 -15.02
CA GLN A 132 -6.73 -9.30 -16.07
C GLN A 132 -6.50 -10.38 -17.12
N LYS A 133 -6.94 -10.12 -18.35
CA LYS A 133 -6.57 -10.96 -19.48
C LYS A 133 -5.09 -10.77 -19.83
N ALA A 134 -4.43 -11.86 -20.24
CA ALA A 134 -3.11 -11.79 -20.84
C ALA A 134 -3.18 -11.06 -22.20
N PRO A 135 -2.04 -10.58 -22.75
CA PRO A 135 -2.01 -9.91 -24.05
C PRO A 135 -2.58 -10.74 -25.21
N ASN A 136 -2.55 -12.08 -25.11
CA ASN A 136 -3.12 -13.01 -26.08
C ASN A 136 -4.62 -13.28 -25.86
N GLY A 137 -5.27 -12.60 -24.91
CA GLY A 137 -6.70 -12.74 -24.61
C GLY A 137 -7.05 -13.86 -23.64
N MET A 138 -6.08 -14.63 -23.15
CA MET A 138 -6.32 -15.67 -22.13
C MET A 138 -6.84 -15.04 -20.83
N GLU A 139 -7.90 -15.61 -20.26
CA GLU A 139 -8.42 -15.18 -18.95
C GLU A 139 -7.40 -15.45 -17.85
N GLY A 140 -7.39 -14.58 -16.85
CA GLY A 140 -6.50 -14.71 -15.71
C GLY A 140 -6.62 -13.54 -14.74
N PHE A 141 -5.67 -13.47 -13.83
CA PHE A 141 -5.60 -12.46 -12.79
C PHE A 141 -4.23 -11.79 -12.78
N TYR A 142 -4.22 -10.52 -12.40
CA TYR A 142 -3.01 -9.88 -11.89
C TYR A 142 -2.98 -10.06 -10.37
N LYS A 143 -2.13 -10.96 -9.91
CA LYS A 143 -1.91 -11.28 -8.52
C LYS A 143 -0.81 -10.40 -7.95
N ILE A 144 -1.09 -9.82 -6.79
CA ILE A 144 -0.13 -9.10 -5.98
C ILE A 144 0.07 -9.88 -4.69
N THR A 145 1.32 -10.15 -4.34
CA THR A 145 1.70 -10.79 -3.10
C THR A 145 2.65 -9.89 -2.32
N PHE A 146 2.30 -9.60 -1.07
CA PHE A 146 3.24 -9.09 -0.07
C PHE A 146 3.70 -10.27 0.78
N SER A 147 5.01 -10.46 0.88
CA SER A 147 5.62 -11.54 1.65
C SER A 147 6.81 -11.04 2.46
N ASN A 148 7.38 -11.91 3.30
CA ASN A 148 8.48 -11.57 4.20
C ASN A 148 8.18 -10.31 5.04
N ILE A 149 6.92 -10.12 5.40
CA ILE A 149 6.42 -8.95 6.12
C ILE A 149 6.96 -8.97 7.55
N SER A 150 7.66 -7.91 7.93
CA SER A 150 8.18 -7.72 9.29
C SER A 150 8.38 -6.22 9.56
N ASP A 151 8.77 -5.89 10.79
CA ASP A 151 9.16 -4.52 11.13
C ASP A 151 10.40 -4.03 10.36
N ASN A 152 11.18 -4.95 9.77
CA ASN A 152 12.35 -4.61 8.95
C ASN A 152 12.00 -4.31 7.48
N GLY A 153 10.78 -4.59 7.05
CA GLY A 153 10.34 -4.41 5.66
C GLY A 153 9.55 -5.59 5.12
N PHE A 154 9.48 -5.67 3.79
CA PHE A 154 8.67 -6.65 3.07
C PHE A 154 9.17 -6.80 1.63
N ASP A 155 8.71 -7.86 0.97
CA ASP A 155 8.87 -8.05 -0.46
C ASP A 155 7.48 -7.98 -1.13
N TRP A 156 7.46 -7.48 -2.36
CA TRP A 156 6.26 -7.32 -3.17
C TRP A 156 6.46 -7.96 -4.54
N LEU A 157 5.50 -8.76 -4.97
CA LEU A 157 5.51 -9.45 -6.25
C LEU A 157 4.20 -9.19 -7.00
N GLY A 158 4.32 -8.63 -8.20
CA GLY A 158 3.26 -8.56 -9.18
C GLY A 158 3.47 -9.61 -10.27
N GLU A 159 2.43 -10.39 -10.54
CA GLU A 159 2.46 -11.44 -11.54
C GLU A 159 1.11 -11.61 -12.23
N TRP A 160 1.15 -12.02 -13.49
CA TRP A 160 -0.03 -12.56 -14.15
C TRP A 160 -0.11 -14.06 -13.91
N ILE A 161 -1.30 -14.55 -13.58
CA ILE A 161 -1.59 -15.96 -13.37
C ILE A 161 -2.82 -16.38 -14.16
N ASN A 162 -2.86 -17.64 -14.59
CA ASN A 162 -4.08 -18.23 -15.11
C ASN A 162 -5.01 -18.68 -13.96
N PRO A 163 -6.29 -19.02 -14.23
CA PRO A 163 -7.27 -19.23 -13.16
C PRO A 163 -7.00 -20.39 -12.20
N ASP A 164 -6.24 -21.41 -12.63
CA ASP A 164 -5.84 -22.54 -11.77
C ASP A 164 -4.43 -22.36 -11.15
N GLU A 165 -3.81 -21.19 -11.37
CA GLU A 165 -2.45 -20.81 -10.95
C GLU A 165 -1.31 -21.75 -11.42
N SER A 166 -1.56 -22.64 -12.38
CA SER A 166 -0.53 -23.52 -12.95
C SER A 166 0.48 -22.78 -13.83
N ILE A 167 0.06 -21.67 -14.43
CA ILE A 167 0.89 -20.73 -15.20
C ILE A 167 1.06 -19.47 -14.37
N ARG A 168 2.32 -19.13 -14.09
CA ARG A 168 2.69 -17.91 -13.37
C ARG A 168 3.72 -17.13 -14.16
N TYR A 169 3.45 -15.84 -14.34
CA TYR A 169 4.30 -14.94 -15.10
C TYR A 169 4.61 -13.69 -14.26
N PRO A 170 5.69 -13.72 -13.46
CA PRO A 170 6.19 -12.55 -12.75
C PRO A 170 6.48 -11.40 -13.70
N THR A 171 5.95 -10.22 -13.39
CA THR A 171 6.13 -8.99 -14.19
C THR A 171 6.89 -7.93 -13.42
N TRP A 172 6.82 -7.92 -12.09
CA TRP A 172 7.40 -6.86 -11.28
C TRP A 172 7.71 -7.34 -9.87
N LYS A 173 8.90 -7.01 -9.36
CA LYS A 173 9.36 -7.28 -8.01
C LYS A 173 9.78 -6.00 -7.32
N ILE A 174 9.45 -5.83 -6.05
CA ILE A 174 9.95 -4.73 -5.22
C ILE A 174 10.41 -5.31 -3.88
N PHE A 175 11.60 -4.91 -3.45
CA PHE A 175 12.18 -5.32 -2.17
C PHE A 175 12.34 -4.08 -1.30
N CYS A 176 11.65 -4.03 -0.17
CA CYS A 176 11.57 -2.86 0.69
C CYS A 176 12.19 -3.12 2.05
N ARG A 177 13.02 -2.21 2.53
CA ARG A 177 13.63 -2.28 3.87
C ARG A 177 13.37 -0.95 4.59
N LYS A 178 12.99 -1.02 5.86
CA LYS A 178 12.90 0.18 6.70
C LYS A 178 14.31 0.67 7.02
N GLU A 179 14.50 1.99 7.00
CA GLU A 179 15.74 2.58 7.48
C GLU A 179 15.85 2.36 8.99
N GLY A 180 17.05 2.04 9.48
CA GLY A 180 17.31 1.43 10.78
C GLY A 180 16.48 2.00 11.94
N GLN A 181 15.74 1.12 12.60
CA GLN A 181 15.32 1.32 13.99
C GLN A 181 16.52 1.14 14.93
#